data_AF-A0A6A6WZS2-F1
#
_entry.id   AF-A0A6A6WZS2-F1
#
_cell.length_a   1.000
_cell.length_b   1.000
_cell.length_c   1.000
_cell.angle_alpha   90.00
_cell.angle_beta   90.00
_cell.angle_gamma   90.00
#
_symmetry.space_group_name_H-M   'P 1'
#
loop_
_entity.id
_entity.type
_entity.pdbx_description
1 polymer ?
#
loop_
_entity_poly.entity_id
_entity_poly.type
_entity_poly.pdbx_seq_one_letter_code
_entity_poly.pdbx_strand_id
1 'polypeptide(L)'
;MLLTAVREGRPKIPPEYDVKPIRPLKPLPVSAFRADHPQVWTVDFDQERVFLDRENLHLVHPCSRYGMFKLRIERFEPYTPADLPPWKPTQLHRCWTLPDVIPQQLFDLVYRLVSDYYRSWYGRRFSIESPRGLQQLGFGLLSCLTLNFKTTSWHPDTFNSDSWPWETNMSSNLLRWRTWPTPPVVPTIDLGRVVIIFTARLEDAARLVQTHYMQAIGKTTNRPSPFPDTIYVVTTLRALQVFKKTQTTTEATFAVSFLYDDGTLSPVAVRWFLNAIHGHGYPLTTQIHRLPIEIQELILENASTCDIDRAVYASILGIGVPFNWKSGNIPLKHLELLNIRHINGIHPEQRLMFWGEYMGLSYQPDSGG
;
A
#
# COMPACT_ATOMS: atom_id res chain seq x y z
N MET A 1 37.55 -65.07 -19.22
CA MET A 1 36.54 -65.20 -18.15
C MET A 1 36.56 -63.89 -17.38
N LEU A 2 35.49 -63.12 -17.18
CA LEU A 2 34.07 -63.30 -17.44
C LEU A 2 33.49 -61.86 -17.53
N LEU A 3 32.72 -61.59 -18.59
CA LEU A 3 31.90 -60.38 -18.72
C LEU A 3 30.82 -60.34 -17.63
N THR A 4 30.51 -59.17 -17.10
CA THR A 4 29.22 -58.95 -16.43
C THR A 4 28.67 -57.58 -16.82
N ALA A 5 27.65 -57.63 -17.67
CA ALA A 5 26.88 -56.49 -18.14
C ALA A 5 25.91 -56.02 -17.04
N VAL A 6 25.93 -54.73 -16.73
CA VAL A 6 24.90 -54.09 -15.91
C VAL A 6 23.76 -53.67 -16.83
N ARG A 7 22.58 -54.23 -16.57
CA ARG A 7 21.36 -54.07 -17.35
C ARG A 7 20.67 -52.76 -16.94
N GLU A 8 20.65 -51.78 -17.84
CA GLU A 8 19.89 -50.53 -17.67
C GLU A 8 18.40 -50.83 -17.53
N GLY A 9 17.81 -50.38 -16.41
CA GLY A 9 16.38 -50.43 -16.16
C GLY A 9 15.68 -49.34 -16.96
N ARG A 10 14.72 -49.71 -17.80
CA ARG A 10 13.83 -48.78 -18.50
C ARG A 10 12.96 -48.01 -17.48
N PRO A 11 12.75 -46.69 -17.65
CA PRO A 11 11.80 -45.95 -16.83
C PRO A 11 10.37 -46.42 -17.11
N LYS A 12 9.61 -46.67 -16.03
CA LYS A 12 8.17 -46.95 -16.09
C LYS A 12 7.43 -45.68 -16.51
N ILE A 13 6.78 -45.73 -17.67
CA ILE A 13 5.83 -44.72 -18.12
C ILE A 13 4.56 -44.88 -17.25
N PRO A 14 4.05 -43.82 -16.58
CA PRO A 14 2.80 -43.88 -15.86
C PRO A 14 1.61 -44.02 -16.84
N PRO A 15 0.50 -44.66 -16.43
CA PRO A 15 -0.63 -44.89 -17.32
C PRO A 15 -1.27 -43.56 -17.75
N GLU A 16 -1.56 -43.52 -19.04
CA GLU A 16 -2.27 -42.45 -19.75
C GLU A 16 -3.67 -42.29 -19.14
N TYR A 17 -3.93 -41.15 -18.48
CA TYR A 17 -5.26 -40.81 -18.00
C TYR A 17 -6.11 -40.38 -19.18
N ASP A 18 -7.11 -41.20 -19.47
CA ASP A 18 -8.12 -40.97 -20.49
C ASP A 18 -9.02 -39.78 -20.09
N VAL A 19 -8.64 -38.57 -20.50
CA VAL A 19 -9.43 -37.35 -20.26
C VAL A 19 -10.64 -37.38 -21.18
N LYS A 20 -11.77 -37.88 -20.66
CA LYS A 20 -13.05 -37.76 -21.35
C LYS A 20 -13.37 -36.27 -21.55
N PRO A 21 -13.72 -35.83 -22.78
CA PRO A 21 -14.11 -34.45 -23.01
C PRO A 21 -15.35 -34.11 -22.18
N ILE A 22 -15.22 -33.07 -21.34
CA ILE A 22 -16.33 -32.49 -20.58
C ILE A 22 -17.33 -31.96 -21.60
N ARG A 23 -18.48 -32.62 -21.73
CA ARG A 23 -19.58 -32.11 -22.54
C ARG A 23 -20.08 -30.80 -21.90
N PRO A 24 -20.35 -29.76 -22.70
CA PRO A 24 -20.97 -28.55 -22.17
C PRO A 24 -22.33 -28.90 -21.56
N LEU A 25 -22.51 -28.55 -20.27
CA LEU A 25 -23.77 -28.71 -19.56
C LEU A 25 -24.83 -27.87 -20.26
N LYS A 26 -25.91 -28.53 -20.73
CA LYS A 26 -27.09 -27.83 -21.23
C LYS A 26 -27.67 -26.97 -20.10
N PRO A 27 -28.06 -25.71 -20.36
CA PRO A 27 -28.71 -24.88 -19.35
C PRO A 27 -29.98 -25.56 -18.85
N LEU A 28 -30.08 -25.73 -17.53
CA LEU A 28 -31.24 -26.31 -16.88
C LEU A 28 -32.46 -25.37 -16.98
N PRO A 29 -33.68 -25.92 -17.09
CA PRO A 29 -34.89 -25.12 -17.20
C PRO A 29 -35.16 -24.30 -15.91
N VAL A 30 -35.71 -23.09 -16.12
CA VAL A 30 -36.04 -22.05 -15.11
C VAL A 30 -36.99 -22.52 -13.99
N SER A 31 -37.53 -23.75 -14.08
CA SER A 31 -38.41 -24.34 -13.07
C SER A 31 -37.71 -25.07 -11.93
N ALA A 32 -36.38 -25.30 -11.99
CA ALA A 32 -35.62 -25.96 -10.91
C ALA A 32 -35.20 -25.01 -9.74
N PHE A 33 -35.73 -23.79 -9.72
CA PHE A 33 -35.36 -22.72 -8.77
C PHE A 33 -36.12 -22.76 -7.44
N ARG A 34 -36.54 -23.95 -6.96
CA ARG A 34 -37.15 -24.08 -5.62
C ARG A 34 -36.10 -24.33 -4.54
N ALA A 35 -36.40 -23.73 -3.39
CA ALA A 35 -35.60 -23.45 -2.22
C ALA A 35 -35.03 -24.69 -1.53
N ASP A 36 -33.81 -24.56 -0.99
CA ASP A 36 -33.31 -25.24 0.22
C ASP A 36 -31.92 -24.70 0.65
N HIS A 37 -31.27 -23.86 -0.16
CA HIS A 37 -30.00 -23.20 0.20
C HIS A 37 -30.12 -21.67 0.12
N PRO A 38 -29.52 -20.91 1.05
CA PRO A 38 -29.61 -19.46 1.06
C PRO A 38 -28.95 -18.92 -0.21
N GLN A 39 -29.74 -18.18 -0.99
CA GLN A 39 -29.25 -17.43 -2.11
C GLN A 39 -28.42 -16.27 -1.57
N VAL A 40 -27.09 -16.33 -1.78
CA VAL A 40 -26.19 -15.27 -1.34
C VAL A 40 -25.93 -14.35 -2.53
N TRP A 41 -26.36 -13.10 -2.37
CA TRP A 41 -26.05 -12.04 -3.30
C TRP A 41 -24.85 -11.28 -2.77
N THR A 42 -23.75 -11.35 -3.51
CA THR A 42 -22.51 -10.64 -3.15
C THR A 42 -22.35 -9.51 -4.17
N VAL A 43 -22.57 -8.27 -3.76
CA VAL A 43 -22.32 -7.13 -4.65
C VAL A 43 -20.88 -6.71 -4.47
N ASP A 44 -20.08 -6.97 -5.48
CA ASP A 44 -18.71 -6.51 -5.62
C ASP A 44 -18.76 -5.16 -6.31
N PHE A 45 -18.86 -4.13 -5.49
CA PHE A 45 -18.85 -2.76 -5.96
C PHE A 45 -17.56 -2.40 -6.67
N ASP A 46 -16.53 -3.21 -6.45
CA ASP A 46 -15.23 -2.90 -6.95
C ASP A 46 -15.18 -3.25 -8.44
N GLN A 47 -15.46 -4.48 -8.83
CA GLN A 47 -15.52 -4.82 -10.26
C GLN A 47 -16.73 -4.24 -10.99
N GLU A 48 -17.55 -3.46 -10.30
CA GLU A 48 -18.92 -3.12 -10.66
C GLU A 48 -19.64 -4.40 -11.06
N ARG A 49 -19.77 -5.38 -10.16
CA ARG A 49 -20.37 -6.69 -10.45
C ARG A 49 -21.31 -7.13 -9.33
N VAL A 50 -22.43 -7.73 -9.71
CA VAL A 50 -23.25 -8.51 -8.79
C VAL A 50 -22.88 -9.97 -8.98
N PHE A 51 -22.55 -10.62 -7.89
CA PHE A 51 -22.35 -12.06 -7.81
C PHE A 51 -23.60 -12.72 -7.25
N LEU A 52 -23.98 -13.82 -7.87
CA LEU A 52 -25.04 -14.70 -7.40
C LEU A 52 -24.41 -16.06 -7.13
N ASP A 53 -24.27 -16.38 -5.85
CA ASP A 53 -23.68 -17.63 -5.39
C ASP A 53 -24.77 -18.61 -4.95
N ARG A 54 -24.76 -19.79 -5.58
CA ARG A 54 -25.57 -20.96 -5.22
C ARG A 54 -24.70 -22.21 -5.38
N GLU A 55 -25.05 -23.30 -4.71
CA GLU A 55 -24.31 -24.57 -4.86
C GLU A 55 -24.09 -24.92 -6.33
N ASN A 56 -22.81 -25.04 -6.71
CA ASN A 56 -22.33 -25.35 -8.07
C ASN A 56 -22.65 -24.30 -9.15
N LEU A 57 -23.00 -23.06 -8.75
CA LEU A 57 -23.34 -21.98 -9.68
C LEU A 57 -22.88 -20.62 -9.13
N HIS A 58 -21.77 -20.13 -9.68
CA HIS A 58 -21.26 -18.78 -9.42
C HIS A 58 -21.51 -17.93 -10.65
N LEU A 59 -22.43 -16.98 -10.55
CA LEU A 59 -22.75 -16.09 -11.67
C LEU A 59 -22.36 -14.66 -11.35
N VAL A 60 -22.02 -13.90 -12.40
CA VAL A 60 -21.57 -12.52 -12.31
C VAL A 60 -22.31 -11.64 -13.32
N HIS A 61 -22.66 -10.42 -12.93
CA HIS A 61 -23.29 -9.44 -13.80
C HIS A 61 -22.67 -8.06 -13.61
N PRO A 62 -22.14 -7.40 -14.65
CA PRO A 62 -21.59 -6.05 -14.51
C PRO A 62 -22.69 -5.02 -14.19
N CYS A 63 -22.51 -4.26 -13.10
CA CYS A 63 -23.31 -3.13 -12.65
C CYS A 63 -23.19 -1.90 -13.57
N SER A 64 -22.22 -1.86 -14.48
CA SER A 64 -21.81 -0.69 -15.29
C SER A 64 -22.84 -0.15 -16.29
N ARG A 65 -24.08 -0.65 -16.31
CA ARG A 65 -25.17 -0.11 -17.13
C ARG A 65 -26.18 0.61 -16.25
N TYR A 66 -25.91 1.91 -16.01
CA TYR A 66 -26.88 2.84 -15.45
C TYR A 66 -28.14 2.87 -16.32
N GLY A 67 -29.18 2.21 -15.84
CA GLY A 67 -30.54 2.27 -16.36
C GLY A 67 -31.44 1.52 -15.40
N MET A 68 -32.55 2.14 -14.97
CA MET A 68 -33.52 1.64 -13.99
C MET A 68 -34.23 0.34 -14.39
N PHE A 69 -33.51 -0.74 -14.68
CA PHE A 69 -34.09 -2.04 -14.98
C PHE A 69 -33.90 -2.97 -13.79
N LYS A 70 -34.99 -3.62 -13.36
CA LYS A 70 -34.93 -4.73 -12.40
C LYS A 70 -33.93 -5.77 -12.89
N LEU A 71 -32.92 -6.09 -12.09
CA LEU A 71 -31.94 -7.15 -12.36
C LEU A 71 -32.68 -8.48 -12.54
N ARG A 72 -32.44 -9.16 -13.65
CA ARG A 72 -32.98 -10.51 -13.94
C ARG A 72 -31.84 -11.51 -14.02
N ILE A 73 -32.05 -12.72 -13.49
CA ILE A 73 -31.04 -13.79 -13.42
C ILE A 73 -30.52 -14.17 -14.82
N GLU A 74 -31.36 -14.10 -15.86
CA GLU A 74 -30.94 -14.46 -17.23
C GLU A 74 -29.82 -13.59 -17.82
N ARG A 75 -29.52 -12.45 -17.18
CA ARG A 75 -28.45 -11.54 -17.61
C ARG A 75 -27.10 -11.85 -16.97
N PHE A 76 -27.06 -12.75 -15.99
CA PHE A 76 -25.83 -13.12 -15.32
C PHE A 76 -25.08 -14.16 -16.15
N GLU A 77 -23.76 -14.02 -16.20
CA GLU A 77 -22.85 -14.93 -16.90
C GLU A 77 -22.09 -15.79 -15.87
N PRO A 78 -21.62 -16.99 -16.19
CA PRO A 78 -20.77 -17.76 -15.29
C PRO A 78 -19.52 -16.97 -14.89
N TYR A 79 -19.26 -16.84 -13.58
CA TYR A 79 -18.05 -16.20 -13.08
C TYR A 79 -16.84 -17.10 -13.34
N THR A 80 -15.88 -16.57 -14.09
CA THR A 80 -14.54 -17.15 -14.20
C THR A 80 -13.61 -16.23 -13.42
N PRO A 81 -13.02 -16.68 -12.28
CA PRO A 81 -12.02 -15.90 -11.57
C PRO A 81 -10.93 -15.42 -12.53
N ALA A 82 -10.55 -14.15 -12.42
CA ALA A 82 -9.33 -13.72 -13.08
C ALA A 82 -8.19 -14.49 -12.41
N ASP A 83 -7.51 -15.36 -13.16
CA ASP A 83 -6.32 -16.07 -12.71
C ASP A 83 -5.19 -15.06 -12.46
N LEU A 84 -5.26 -14.34 -11.33
CA LEU A 84 -4.13 -13.59 -10.81
C LEU A 84 -3.13 -14.63 -10.32
N PRO A 85 -1.93 -14.70 -10.92
CA PRO A 85 -1.00 -15.74 -10.57
C PRO A 85 -0.65 -15.61 -9.08
N PRO A 86 -0.58 -16.72 -8.33
CA PRO A 86 -0.06 -16.69 -6.97
C PRO A 86 1.31 -16.01 -7.02
N TRP A 87 1.48 -14.97 -6.20
CA TRP A 87 2.75 -14.24 -6.15
C TRP A 87 3.86 -15.23 -5.81
N LYS A 88 4.79 -15.42 -6.75
CA LYS A 88 5.98 -16.24 -6.56
C LYS A 88 7.17 -15.30 -6.46
N PRO A 89 8.01 -15.39 -5.42
CA PRO A 89 9.21 -14.60 -5.32
C PRO A 89 10.06 -14.80 -6.58
N THR A 90 10.32 -13.73 -7.33
CA THR A 90 11.21 -13.79 -8.49
C THR A 90 12.63 -14.07 -7.98
N GLN A 91 13.20 -15.23 -8.33
CA GLN A 91 14.58 -15.57 -7.97
C GLN A 91 15.54 -14.69 -8.79
N LEU A 92 16.27 -13.80 -8.11
CA LEU A 92 17.35 -13.02 -8.72
C LEU A 92 18.71 -13.64 -8.39
N HIS A 93 19.63 -13.53 -9.35
CA HIS A 93 20.96 -14.17 -9.30
C HIS A 93 21.94 -13.52 -8.31
N ARG A 94 21.64 -12.33 -7.78
CA ARG A 94 22.48 -11.66 -6.76
C ARG A 94 21.58 -10.99 -5.73
N CYS A 95 21.50 -11.59 -4.55
CA CYS A 95 20.69 -11.08 -3.44
C CYS A 95 21.49 -10.01 -2.68
N TRP A 96 21.02 -8.77 -2.72
CA TRP A 96 21.48 -7.71 -1.85
C TRP A 96 20.73 -7.79 -0.50
N THR A 97 21.46 -7.73 0.61
CA THR A 97 20.88 -7.66 1.95
C THR A 97 20.94 -6.21 2.43
N LEU A 98 19.77 -5.66 2.78
CA LEU A 98 19.69 -4.34 3.41
C LEU A 98 20.18 -4.45 4.86
N PRO A 99 21.07 -3.55 5.32
CA PRO A 99 21.44 -3.49 6.72
C PRO A 99 20.24 -3.02 7.54
N ASP A 100 20.02 -3.56 8.75
CA ASP A 100 18.92 -3.14 9.63
C ASP A 100 19.43 -2.04 10.58
N VAL A 101 19.38 -0.79 10.11
CA VAL A 101 19.92 0.38 10.84
C VAL A 101 18.81 1.39 11.17
N ILE A 102 17.54 0.98 11.08
CA ILE A 102 16.42 1.89 11.29
C ILE A 102 16.20 2.14 12.79
N PRO A 103 16.15 3.41 13.23
CA PRO A 103 15.73 3.73 14.58
C PRO A 103 14.36 3.12 14.87
N GLN A 104 14.25 2.39 15.99
CA GLN A 104 13.01 1.69 16.34
C GLN A 104 11.80 2.66 16.41
N GLN A 105 12.02 3.89 16.88
CA GLN A 105 10.98 4.92 16.94
C GLN A 105 10.42 5.28 15.56
N LEU A 106 11.29 5.42 14.54
CA LEU A 106 10.87 5.70 13.17
C LEU A 106 10.07 4.53 12.60
N PHE A 107 10.51 3.31 12.86
CA PHE A 107 9.76 2.12 12.47
C PHE A 107 8.38 2.08 13.14
N ASP A 108 8.28 2.26 14.46
CA ASP A 108 7.01 2.19 15.19
C ASP A 108 6.03 3.29 14.75
N LEU A 109 6.53 4.51 14.51
CA LEU A 109 5.73 5.63 13.99
C LEU A 109 5.16 5.29 12.62
N VAL A 110 6.03 4.95 11.66
CA VAL A 110 5.62 4.68 10.27
C VAL A 110 4.73 3.46 10.19
N TYR A 111 5.07 2.38 10.89
CA TYR A 111 4.28 1.16 10.89
C TYR A 111 2.85 1.43 11.37
N ARG A 112 2.68 2.18 12.46
CA ARG A 112 1.36 2.55 12.96
C ARG A 112 0.61 3.47 12.00
N LEU A 113 1.24 4.53 11.47
CA LEU A 113 0.60 5.43 10.50
C LEU A 113 0.09 4.67 9.26
N VAL A 114 0.89 3.76 8.71
CA VAL A 114 0.53 2.96 7.53
C VAL A 114 -0.59 1.97 7.88
N SER A 115 -0.52 1.32 9.04
CA SER A 115 -1.57 0.39 9.48
C SER A 115 -2.90 1.10 9.73
N ASP A 116 -2.88 2.26 10.41
CA ASP A 116 -4.08 3.05 10.69
C ASP A 116 -4.65 3.62 9.38
N TYR A 117 -3.79 4.05 8.44
CA TYR A 117 -4.23 4.51 7.12
C TYR A 117 -4.95 3.41 6.36
N TYR A 118 -4.34 2.23 6.28
CA TYR A 118 -4.90 1.09 5.58
C TYR A 118 -6.26 0.68 6.18
N ARG A 119 -6.35 0.61 7.51
CA ARG A 119 -7.61 0.33 8.22
C ARG A 119 -8.69 1.37 7.93
N SER A 120 -8.34 2.65 7.99
CA SER A 120 -9.27 3.75 7.69
C SER A 120 -9.74 3.73 6.23
N TRP A 121 -8.83 3.46 5.30
CA TRP A 121 -9.16 3.37 3.88
C TRP A 121 -10.13 2.20 3.61
N TYR A 122 -9.86 1.03 4.19
CA TYR A 122 -10.72 -0.15 4.07
C TYR A 122 -12.08 0.04 4.77
N GLY A 123 -12.09 0.63 5.97
CA GLY A 123 -13.30 0.90 6.74
C GLY A 123 -14.26 1.85 6.02
N ARG A 124 -13.73 2.78 5.21
CA ARG A 124 -14.53 3.69 4.36
C ARG A 124 -15.18 3.01 3.15
N ARG A 125 -15.01 1.70 2.98
CA ARG A 125 -15.50 0.92 1.83
C ARG A 125 -15.04 1.52 0.49
N PHE A 126 -13.84 2.12 0.49
CA PHE A 126 -13.24 2.53 -0.76
C PHE A 126 -12.89 1.28 -1.57
N SER A 127 -13.21 1.37 -2.85
CA SER A 127 -13.03 0.30 -3.79
C SER A 127 -11.61 0.29 -4.37
N ILE A 128 -10.96 -0.87 -4.40
CA ILE A 128 -9.65 -1.02 -5.07
C ILE A 128 -9.82 -0.92 -6.60
N GLU A 129 -10.92 -1.43 -7.14
CA GLU A 129 -11.18 -1.38 -8.57
C GLU A 129 -11.66 -0.02 -9.10
N SER A 130 -12.02 0.93 -8.23
CA SER A 130 -12.06 2.32 -8.68
C SER A 130 -10.63 2.76 -9.01
N PRO A 131 -10.34 3.22 -10.25
CA PRO A 131 -9.01 3.73 -10.59
C PRO A 131 -8.53 4.85 -9.64
N ARG A 132 -9.48 5.56 -9.01
CA ARG A 132 -9.22 6.58 -7.99
C ARG A 132 -8.90 5.98 -6.63
N GLY A 133 -9.56 4.89 -6.23
CA GLY A 133 -9.34 4.24 -4.94
C GLY A 133 -7.96 3.59 -4.83
N LEU A 134 -7.53 2.86 -5.85
CA LEU A 134 -6.17 2.30 -5.90
C LEU A 134 -5.09 3.38 -5.82
N GLN A 135 -5.30 4.51 -6.52
CA GLN A 135 -4.39 5.65 -6.47
C GLN A 135 -4.37 6.27 -5.08
N GLN A 136 -5.53 6.57 -4.49
CA GLN A 136 -5.62 7.09 -3.13
C GLN A 136 -4.85 6.21 -2.16
N LEU A 137 -5.09 4.90 -2.20
CA LEU A 137 -4.43 3.92 -1.35
C LEU A 137 -2.91 3.94 -1.55
N GLY A 138 -2.43 3.80 -2.79
CA GLY A 138 -1.00 3.80 -3.08
C GLY A 138 -0.31 5.09 -2.62
N PHE A 139 -0.90 6.25 -2.89
CA PHE A 139 -0.32 7.54 -2.51
C PHE A 139 -0.38 7.81 -1.01
N GLY A 140 -1.46 7.45 -0.34
CA GLY A 140 -1.56 7.58 1.11
C GLY A 140 -0.55 6.68 1.82
N LEU A 141 -0.41 5.42 1.37
CA LEU A 141 0.62 4.51 1.87
C LEU A 141 2.02 5.12 1.66
N LEU A 142 2.34 5.60 0.46
CA LEU A 142 3.63 6.24 0.18
C LEU A 142 3.87 7.47 1.04
N SER A 143 2.84 8.28 1.26
CA SER A 143 2.97 9.49 2.08
C SER A 143 3.18 9.15 3.56
N CYS A 144 2.52 8.12 4.09
CA CYS A 144 2.80 7.60 5.43
C CYS A 144 4.21 7.02 5.54
N LEU A 145 4.64 6.22 4.55
CA LEU A 145 5.97 5.59 4.52
C LEU A 145 7.12 6.60 4.43
N THR A 146 6.90 7.71 3.73
CA THR A 146 7.89 8.78 3.54
C THR A 146 7.72 9.94 4.53
N LEU A 147 6.71 9.87 5.40
CA LEU A 147 6.30 10.95 6.31
C LEU A 147 6.04 12.28 5.58
N ASN A 148 5.54 12.21 4.34
CA ASN A 148 5.24 13.37 3.50
C ASN A 148 3.77 13.78 3.61
N PHE A 149 3.43 14.39 4.73
CA PHE A 149 2.11 14.98 4.99
C PHE A 149 2.26 16.22 5.86
N LYS A 150 1.18 16.99 5.99
CA LYS A 150 1.08 18.10 6.95
C LYS A 150 0.07 17.72 8.02
N THR A 151 0.32 18.08 9.27
CA THR A 151 -0.69 17.92 10.31
C THR A 151 -1.46 19.23 10.46
N THR A 152 -2.77 19.13 10.65
CA THR A 152 -3.63 20.27 11.00
C THR A 152 -4.38 19.96 12.28
N SER A 153 -4.38 20.90 13.22
CA SER A 153 -5.17 20.84 14.44
C SER A 153 -6.57 21.38 14.19
N TRP A 154 -7.60 20.69 14.65
CA TRP A 154 -8.99 21.04 14.43
C TRP A 154 -9.78 20.99 15.74
N HIS A 155 -10.38 22.12 16.13
CA HIS A 155 -11.15 22.24 17.37
C HIS A 155 -12.65 22.05 17.12
N PRO A 156 -13.33 21.16 17.86
CA PRO A 156 -14.77 20.91 17.70
C PRO A 156 -15.64 22.17 17.90
N ASP A 157 -15.21 23.10 18.75
CA ASP A 157 -15.98 24.31 19.09
C ASP A 157 -15.99 25.37 17.97
N THR A 158 -15.16 25.23 16.94
CA THR A 158 -15.17 26.12 15.76
C THR A 158 -16.18 25.69 14.69
N PHE A 159 -17.05 24.72 15.00
CA PHE A 159 -17.98 24.09 14.07
C PHE A 159 -19.30 24.87 13.93
N ASN A 160 -19.49 25.55 12.80
CA ASN A 160 -20.84 25.83 12.31
C ASN A 160 -21.39 24.55 11.65
N SER A 161 -22.56 24.10 12.10
CA SER A 161 -23.21 22.84 11.70
C SER A 161 -23.45 22.66 10.19
N ASP A 162 -23.32 23.73 9.42
CA ASP A 162 -23.70 23.77 8.00
C ASP A 162 -22.60 23.34 7.04
N SER A 163 -21.39 23.08 7.53
CA SER A 163 -20.26 22.64 6.71
C SER A 163 -19.63 21.38 7.29
N TRP A 164 -20.32 20.24 7.17
CA TRP A 164 -19.68 18.94 7.34
C TRP A 164 -18.66 18.75 6.19
N PRO A 165 -17.34 18.84 6.44
CA PRO A 165 -16.36 18.94 5.36
C PRO A 165 -16.09 17.59 4.67
N TRP A 166 -16.62 16.49 5.21
CA TRP A 166 -16.30 15.15 4.74
C TRP A 166 -17.12 14.70 3.52
N GLU A 167 -18.23 15.37 3.20
CA GLU A 167 -19.18 14.90 2.18
C GLU A 167 -19.10 15.65 0.84
N THR A 168 -18.58 16.88 0.80
CA THR A 168 -18.69 17.73 -0.41
C THR A 168 -17.40 17.94 -1.19
N ASN A 169 -16.24 17.59 -0.65
CA ASN A 169 -14.94 17.73 -1.35
C ASN A 169 -14.08 16.46 -1.28
N MET A 170 -14.70 15.28 -1.33
CA MET A 170 -13.96 14.08 -1.72
C MET A 170 -13.55 14.18 -3.20
N SER A 171 -12.43 14.88 -3.42
CA SER A 171 -11.45 14.56 -4.44
C SER A 171 -11.83 14.75 -5.92
N SER A 172 -12.34 15.92 -6.30
CA SER A 172 -12.20 16.37 -7.70
C SER A 172 -10.73 16.72 -8.05
N ASN A 173 -9.92 17.06 -7.05
CA ASN A 173 -8.51 17.43 -7.20
C ASN A 173 -7.53 16.25 -7.28
N LEU A 174 -7.94 15.01 -6.96
CA LEU A 174 -7.10 13.83 -7.20
C LEU A 174 -6.77 13.65 -8.70
N LEU A 175 -7.60 14.20 -9.59
CA LEU A 175 -7.36 14.21 -11.03
C LEU A 175 -6.23 15.16 -11.46
N ARG A 176 -5.77 16.08 -10.58
CA ARG A 176 -4.56 16.88 -10.82
C ARG A 176 -3.28 16.07 -10.56
N TRP A 177 -3.40 14.88 -9.95
CA TRP A 177 -2.33 13.91 -9.74
C TRP A 177 -2.20 13.18 -11.08
N ARG A 178 -1.47 13.80 -12.00
CA ARG A 178 -1.50 13.56 -13.44
C ARG A 178 -1.53 12.07 -13.82
N THR A 179 -2.40 11.80 -14.81
CA THR A 179 -2.43 10.64 -15.69
C THR A 179 -1.09 9.92 -15.79
N TRP A 180 -1.07 8.65 -15.36
CA TRP A 180 0.05 7.75 -15.56
C TRP A 180 0.52 7.78 -17.02
N PRO A 181 1.73 8.28 -17.32
CA PRO A 181 2.39 7.89 -18.55
C PRO A 181 2.70 6.40 -18.40
N THR A 182 2.48 5.62 -19.43
CA THR A 182 3.12 4.31 -19.56
C THR A 182 4.63 4.56 -19.66
N PRO A 183 5.50 4.07 -18.76
CA PRO A 183 5.24 3.25 -17.57
C PRO A 183 5.03 4.07 -16.27
N PRO A 184 4.35 3.49 -15.26
CA PRO A 184 3.90 4.15 -14.04
C PRO A 184 5.03 4.59 -13.09
N VAL A 185 5.84 5.55 -13.51
CA VAL A 185 6.80 6.20 -12.62
C VAL A 185 6.04 7.28 -11.86
N VAL A 186 5.68 6.98 -10.62
CA VAL A 186 5.14 7.98 -9.70
C VAL A 186 6.19 9.10 -9.60
N PRO A 187 5.83 10.39 -9.75
CA PRO A 187 6.76 11.48 -9.47
C PRO A 187 7.24 11.30 -8.03
N THR A 188 8.51 10.91 -7.92
CA THR A 188 9.15 10.63 -6.65
C THR A 188 9.22 11.92 -5.86
N ILE A 189 8.85 11.85 -4.58
CA ILE A 189 9.36 12.80 -3.61
C ILE A 189 10.89 12.75 -3.77
N ASP A 190 11.54 13.89 -3.96
CA ASP A 190 13.00 13.94 -4.11
C ASP A 190 13.64 13.53 -2.77
N LEU A 191 13.86 12.22 -2.62
CA LEU A 191 14.56 11.59 -1.49
C LEU A 191 16.04 11.40 -1.85
N GLY A 192 16.60 12.34 -2.61
CA GLY A 192 17.97 12.31 -3.09
C GLY A 192 18.22 11.15 -4.06
N ARG A 193 18.90 10.10 -3.61
CA ARG A 193 19.34 8.96 -4.45
C ARG A 193 18.33 7.82 -4.53
N VAL A 194 17.11 8.02 -4.02
CA VAL A 194 16.08 6.97 -3.93
C VAL A 194 14.93 7.29 -4.87
N VAL A 195 14.62 6.33 -5.74
CA VAL A 195 13.51 6.40 -6.69
C VAL A 195 12.46 5.37 -6.30
N ILE A 196 11.23 5.81 -6.08
CA ILE A 196 10.11 4.90 -5.80
C ILE A 196 9.31 4.67 -7.07
N ILE A 197 9.12 3.41 -7.46
CA ILE A 197 8.34 3.01 -8.63
C ILE A 197 7.13 2.21 -8.14
N PHE A 198 5.93 2.68 -8.45
CA PHE A 198 4.70 1.94 -8.17
C PHE A 198 4.30 1.16 -9.43
N THR A 199 4.12 -0.15 -9.33
CA THR A 199 3.75 -0.99 -10.48
C THR A 199 2.61 -1.94 -10.13
N ALA A 200 1.81 -2.30 -11.13
CA ALA A 200 0.79 -3.34 -10.98
C ALA A 200 1.43 -4.75 -10.92
N ARG A 201 2.57 -4.94 -11.59
CA ARG A 201 3.25 -6.23 -11.70
C ARG A 201 4.71 -6.07 -11.28
N LEU A 202 5.10 -6.82 -10.26
CA LEU A 202 6.49 -6.79 -9.77
C LEU A 202 7.46 -7.48 -10.74
N GLU A 203 6.96 -8.36 -11.60
CA GLU A 203 7.74 -9.01 -12.68
C GLU A 203 8.39 -7.98 -13.63
N ASP A 204 7.76 -6.81 -13.77
CA ASP A 204 8.29 -5.71 -14.59
C ASP A 204 9.37 -4.89 -13.88
N ALA A 205 9.63 -5.11 -12.58
CA ALA A 205 10.44 -4.24 -11.75
C ALA A 205 11.84 -3.97 -12.33
N ALA A 206 12.57 -5.03 -12.68
CA ALA A 206 13.93 -4.90 -13.24
C ALA A 206 13.94 -4.11 -14.56
N ARG A 207 12.95 -4.35 -15.43
CA ARG A 207 12.78 -3.63 -16.69
C ARG A 207 12.46 -2.15 -16.44
N LEU A 208 11.59 -1.85 -15.49
CA LEU A 208 11.22 -0.47 -15.13
C LEU A 208 12.40 0.30 -14.57
N VAL A 209 13.16 -0.31 -13.65
CA VAL A 209 14.39 0.27 -13.08
C VAL A 209 15.40 0.56 -14.17
N GLN A 210 15.68 -0.40 -15.05
CA GLN A 210 16.62 -0.22 -16.16
C GLN A 210 16.16 0.88 -17.13
N THR A 211 14.87 0.90 -17.48
CA THR A 211 14.29 1.91 -18.39
C THR A 211 14.44 3.30 -17.79
N HIS A 212 14.07 3.49 -16.52
CA HIS A 212 14.20 4.77 -15.84
C HIS A 212 15.66 5.21 -15.74
N TYR A 213 16.56 4.30 -15.36
CA TYR A 213 17.99 4.59 -15.21
C TYR A 213 18.62 5.08 -16.52
N MET A 214 18.34 4.40 -17.64
CA MET A 214 18.83 4.79 -18.96
C MET A 214 18.26 6.13 -19.42
N GLN A 215 16.99 6.40 -19.14
CA GLN A 215 16.37 7.70 -19.45
C GLN A 215 16.99 8.84 -18.63
N ALA A 216 17.30 8.61 -17.35
CA ALA A 216 17.93 9.60 -16.49
C ALA A 216 19.36 9.93 -16.95
N ILE A 217 20.14 8.92 -17.37
CA ILE A 217 21.47 9.11 -17.96
C ILE A 217 21.38 9.83 -19.31
N GLY A 218 20.45 9.44 -20.18
CA GLY A 218 20.31 10.04 -21.52
C GLY A 218 19.90 11.52 -21.49
N LYS A 219 19.30 12.00 -20.39
CA LYS A 219 18.93 13.41 -20.22
C LYS A 219 20.05 14.28 -19.62
N THR A 220 21.11 13.69 -19.07
CA THR A 220 22.23 14.39 -18.42
C THR A 220 23.43 14.58 -19.36
N THR A 221 23.18 14.96 -20.62
CA THR A 221 24.22 15.04 -21.67
C THR A 221 25.29 16.12 -21.49
N ASN A 222 25.11 17.07 -20.56
CA ASN A 222 26.08 18.18 -20.34
C ASN A 222 26.70 18.24 -18.95
N ARG A 223 26.49 17.24 -18.09
CA ARG A 223 27.19 17.11 -16.80
C ARG A 223 27.53 15.64 -16.56
N PRO A 224 28.73 15.30 -16.06
CA PRO A 224 28.99 13.95 -15.58
C PRO A 224 27.88 13.59 -14.59
N SER A 225 27.18 12.48 -14.84
CA SER A 225 26.09 12.00 -13.99
C SER A 225 26.57 12.04 -12.53
N PRO A 226 25.99 12.87 -11.65
CA PRO A 226 26.50 13.03 -10.30
C PRO A 226 26.20 11.83 -9.38
N PHE A 227 25.56 10.77 -9.89
CA PHE A 227 25.08 9.65 -9.08
C PHE A 227 25.59 8.30 -9.63
N PRO A 228 26.69 7.75 -9.07
CA PRO A 228 27.21 6.43 -9.47
C PRO A 228 26.27 5.28 -9.07
N ASP A 229 25.45 5.49 -8.04
CA ASP A 229 24.57 4.49 -7.43
C ASP A 229 23.19 5.12 -7.13
N THR A 230 22.11 4.51 -7.63
CA THR A 230 20.71 4.89 -7.35
C THR A 230 19.98 3.71 -6.71
N ILE A 231 19.25 3.96 -5.64
CA ILE A 231 18.38 2.97 -5.00
C ILE A 231 16.98 3.10 -5.59
N TYR A 232 16.37 1.98 -5.95
CA TYR A 232 14.99 1.94 -6.41
C TYR A 232 14.15 1.11 -5.46
N VAL A 233 13.06 1.67 -4.95
CA VAL A 233 12.02 0.92 -4.24
C VAL A 233 10.91 0.65 -5.23
N VAL A 234 10.79 -0.59 -5.69
CA VAL A 234 9.70 -0.99 -6.58
C VAL A 234 8.64 -1.68 -5.75
N THR A 235 7.43 -1.13 -5.75
CA THR A 235 6.34 -1.63 -4.91
C THR A 235 5.06 -1.78 -5.72
N THR A 236 4.31 -2.83 -5.38
CA THR A 236 2.88 -2.94 -5.67
C THR A 236 2.12 -2.68 -4.36
N LEU A 237 0.80 -2.86 -4.31
CA LEU A 237 0.08 -2.92 -3.03
C LEU A 237 0.48 -4.14 -2.19
N ARG A 238 0.84 -5.25 -2.83
CA ARG A 238 1.03 -6.54 -2.15
C ARG A 238 2.48 -6.94 -1.97
N ALA A 239 3.41 -6.34 -2.70
CA ALA A 239 4.80 -6.76 -2.67
C ALA A 239 5.75 -5.59 -2.86
N LEU A 240 6.93 -5.71 -2.27
CA LEU A 240 8.00 -4.73 -2.33
C LEU A 240 9.31 -5.42 -2.70
N GLN A 241 10.10 -4.74 -3.52
CA GLN A 241 11.45 -5.15 -3.88
C GLN A 241 12.35 -3.92 -4.01
N VAL A 242 13.56 -4.01 -3.46
CA VAL A 242 14.53 -2.91 -3.50
C VAL A 242 15.66 -3.28 -4.45
N PHE A 243 16.03 -2.35 -5.32
CA PHE A 243 17.14 -2.48 -6.25
C PHE A 243 18.22 -1.45 -5.92
N LYS A 244 19.47 -1.84 -6.09
CA LYS A 244 20.61 -0.92 -6.19
C LYS A 244 21.12 -0.97 -7.62
N LYS A 245 21.06 0.15 -8.32
CA LYS A 245 21.47 0.26 -9.72
C LYS A 245 22.66 1.20 -9.84
N THR A 246 23.72 0.70 -10.45
CA THR A 246 24.89 1.48 -10.87
C THR A 246 25.01 1.45 -12.39
N GLN A 247 26.03 2.12 -12.95
CA GLN A 247 26.28 2.07 -14.39
C GLN A 247 26.57 0.64 -14.89
N THR A 248 27.21 -0.19 -14.06
CA THR A 248 27.72 -1.51 -14.46
C THR A 248 26.98 -2.68 -13.79
N THR A 249 26.33 -2.44 -12.64
CA THR A 249 25.68 -3.50 -11.85
C THR A 249 24.23 -3.18 -11.55
N THR A 250 23.43 -4.24 -11.44
CA THR A 250 22.09 -4.20 -10.86
C THR A 250 22.05 -5.27 -9.78
N GLU A 251 21.78 -4.87 -8.55
CA GLU A 251 21.59 -5.76 -7.41
C GLU A 251 20.16 -5.56 -6.90
N ALA A 252 19.54 -6.60 -6.37
CA ALA A 252 18.22 -6.44 -5.76
C ALA A 252 18.03 -7.39 -4.58
N THR A 253 17.11 -7.02 -3.71
CA THR A 253 16.58 -7.91 -2.68
C THR A 253 15.68 -8.95 -3.33
N PHE A 254 15.33 -10.00 -2.58
CA PHE A 254 14.14 -10.78 -2.92
C PHE A 254 12.90 -9.88 -2.91
N ALA A 255 11.80 -10.34 -3.49
CA ALA A 255 10.52 -9.68 -3.28
C ALA A 255 9.95 -10.13 -1.93
N VAL A 256 9.34 -9.22 -1.18
CA VAL A 256 8.62 -9.51 0.06
C VAL A 256 7.18 -9.06 -0.02
N SER A 257 6.28 -9.78 0.64
CA SER A 257 4.90 -9.31 0.78
C SER A 257 4.89 -7.99 1.55
N PHE A 258 4.19 -6.99 1.01
CA PHE A 258 3.96 -5.68 1.63
C PHE A 258 2.70 -5.70 2.49
N LEU A 259 1.60 -6.23 1.93
CA LEU A 259 0.36 -6.55 2.63
C LEU A 259 0.12 -8.06 2.56
N TYR A 260 -0.28 -8.65 3.68
CA TYR A 260 -0.75 -10.03 3.73
C TYR A 260 -2.22 -10.14 3.32
N ASP A 261 -2.70 -11.36 3.07
CA ASP A 261 -4.07 -11.61 2.60
C ASP A 261 -5.15 -11.23 3.64
N ASP A 262 -4.79 -11.18 4.92
CA ASP A 262 -5.64 -10.70 6.01
C ASP A 262 -5.64 -9.17 6.16
N GLY A 263 -4.95 -8.46 5.26
CA GLY A 263 -4.81 -7.00 5.29
C GLY A 263 -3.80 -6.50 6.32
N THR A 264 -3.05 -7.37 6.99
CA THR A 264 -1.98 -6.93 7.89
C THR A 264 -0.75 -6.47 7.11
N LEU A 265 -0.07 -5.46 7.65
CA LEU A 265 1.13 -4.88 7.05
C LEU A 265 2.35 -5.72 7.41
N SER A 266 3.23 -5.98 6.45
CA SER A 266 4.47 -6.72 6.67
C SER A 266 5.53 -5.87 7.37
N PRO A 267 5.96 -6.21 8.60
CA PRO A 267 7.04 -5.50 9.30
C PRO A 267 8.34 -5.49 8.50
N VAL A 268 8.63 -6.60 7.81
CA VAL A 268 9.84 -6.75 6.98
C VAL A 268 9.81 -5.78 5.81
N ALA A 269 8.68 -5.66 5.12
CA ALA A 269 8.57 -4.77 3.98
C ALA A 269 8.66 -3.29 4.38
N VAL A 270 8.07 -2.91 5.52
CA VAL A 270 8.23 -1.56 6.10
C VAL A 270 9.68 -1.30 6.45
N ARG A 271 10.38 -2.23 7.12
CA ARG A 271 11.81 -2.09 7.42
C ARG A 271 12.65 -1.96 6.15
N TRP A 272 12.35 -2.72 5.10
CA TRP A 272 13.07 -2.62 3.83
C TRP A 272 12.83 -1.29 3.12
N PHE A 273 11.59 -0.81 3.12
CA PHE A 273 11.25 0.51 2.60
C PHE A 273 12.03 1.60 3.36
N LEU A 274 11.96 1.56 4.70
CA LEU A 274 12.66 2.50 5.55
C LEU A 274 14.17 2.44 5.36
N ASN A 275 14.77 1.25 5.28
CA ASN A 275 16.21 1.09 5.02
C ASN A 275 16.62 1.66 3.66
N ALA A 276 15.77 1.53 2.65
CA ALA A 276 16.04 2.11 1.34
C ALA A 276 16.03 3.65 1.37
N ILE A 277 15.15 4.28 2.17
CA ILE A 277 15.04 5.74 2.23
C ILE A 277 15.91 6.38 3.32
N HIS A 278 16.16 5.73 4.46
CA HIS A 278 16.71 6.37 5.66
C HIS A 278 18.12 6.92 5.45
N GLY A 279 18.99 6.16 4.77
CA GLY A 279 20.37 6.58 4.50
C GLY A 279 20.52 7.74 3.50
N HIS A 280 19.46 8.11 2.80
CA HIS A 280 19.50 9.13 1.74
C HIS A 280 18.49 10.26 1.93
N GLY A 281 17.34 9.97 2.52
CA GLY A 281 16.24 10.90 2.75
C GLY A 281 16.29 11.60 4.11
N TYR A 282 16.99 11.04 5.10
CA TYR A 282 17.05 11.59 6.46
C TYR A 282 18.49 11.81 6.93
N PRO A 283 18.76 12.89 7.70
CA PRO A 283 20.10 13.17 8.21
C PRO A 283 20.46 12.16 9.31
N LEU A 284 21.41 11.27 9.03
CA LEU A 284 21.82 10.19 9.94
C LEU A 284 22.45 10.70 11.25
N THR A 285 23.09 11.86 11.23
CA THR A 285 23.63 12.54 12.42
C THR A 285 23.60 14.04 12.20
N THR A 286 23.20 14.78 13.22
CA THR A 286 23.17 16.26 13.22
C THR A 286 23.86 16.80 14.48
N GLN A 287 24.22 18.09 14.50
CA GLN A 287 24.78 18.71 15.72
C GLN A 287 23.80 18.68 16.90
N ILE A 288 22.49 18.57 16.64
CA ILE A 288 21.44 18.49 17.66
C ILE A 288 21.64 17.29 18.58
N HIS A 289 22.21 16.20 18.06
CA HIS A 289 22.48 14.98 18.85
C HIS A 289 23.49 15.20 19.98
N ARG A 290 24.28 16.29 19.93
CA ARG A 290 25.25 16.64 20.97
C ARG A 290 24.64 17.47 22.10
N LEU A 291 23.41 17.95 21.92
CA LEU A 291 22.71 18.74 22.93
C LEU A 291 22.13 17.82 24.01
N PRO A 292 22.04 18.27 25.28
CA PRO A 292 21.29 17.56 26.31
C PRO A 292 19.85 17.30 25.89
N ILE A 293 19.26 16.21 26.38
CA ILE A 293 17.94 15.75 25.96
C ILE A 293 16.86 16.81 26.21
N GLU A 294 16.99 17.60 27.26
CA GLU A 294 16.08 18.69 27.62
C GLU A 294 16.09 19.80 26.55
N ILE A 295 17.25 20.08 25.97
CA ILE A 295 17.37 21.07 24.87
C ILE A 295 16.82 20.49 23.58
N GLN A 296 17.02 19.19 23.33
CA GLN A 296 16.41 18.52 22.17
C GLN A 296 14.87 18.57 22.25
N GLU A 297 14.29 18.33 23.43
CA GLU A 297 12.86 18.46 23.67
C GLU A 297 12.35 19.88 23.43
N LEU A 298 13.04 20.90 23.96
CA LEU A 298 12.68 22.30 23.71
C LEU A 298 12.70 22.63 22.21
N ILE A 299 13.68 22.11 21.45
CA ILE A 299 13.72 22.30 19.99
C ILE A 299 12.52 21.64 19.33
N LEU A 300 12.20 20.40 19.71
CA LEU A 300 11.08 19.65 19.16
C LEU A 300 9.75 20.35 19.46
N GLU A 301 9.53 20.80 20.70
CA GLU A 301 8.35 21.54 21.12
C GLU A 301 8.15 22.81 20.29
N ASN A 302 9.22 23.60 20.09
CA ASN A 302 9.16 24.83 19.30
C ASN A 302 8.99 24.60 17.79
N ALA A 303 9.49 23.49 17.27
CA ALA A 303 9.39 23.15 15.85
C ALA A 303 8.03 22.52 15.50
N SER A 304 7.39 21.84 16.45
CA SER A 304 6.14 21.12 16.25
C SER A 304 4.91 21.97 16.49
N THR A 305 3.84 21.74 15.70
CA THR A 305 2.54 22.37 15.97
C THR A 305 1.59 21.47 16.77
N CYS A 306 1.93 20.17 16.87
CA CYS A 306 1.15 19.15 17.56
C CYS A 306 2.01 17.93 17.90
N ASP A 307 1.44 16.99 18.65
CA ASP A 307 2.14 15.77 19.10
C ASP A 307 2.63 14.90 17.94
N ILE A 308 1.84 14.79 16.86
CA ILE A 308 2.23 14.01 15.67
C ILE A 308 3.41 14.66 14.94
N ASP A 309 3.42 15.99 14.78
CA ASP A 309 4.56 16.70 14.18
C ASP A 309 5.83 16.49 15.02
N ARG A 310 5.70 16.62 16.35
CA ARG A 310 6.79 16.36 17.29
C ARG A 310 7.33 14.95 17.09
N ALA A 311 6.45 13.95 17.01
CA ALA A 311 6.81 12.56 16.80
C ALA A 311 7.56 12.34 15.47
N VAL A 312 7.08 12.96 14.39
CA VAL A 312 7.70 12.91 13.06
C VAL A 312 9.11 13.50 13.11
N TYR A 313 9.28 14.69 13.66
CA TYR A 313 10.59 15.33 13.77
C TYR A 313 11.56 14.53 14.64
N ALA A 314 11.12 14.08 15.82
CA ALA A 314 11.91 13.24 16.71
C ALA A 314 12.39 11.95 16.01
N SER A 315 11.47 11.29 15.29
CA SER A 315 11.73 10.02 14.61
C SER A 315 12.67 10.16 13.40
N ILE A 316 12.50 11.21 12.59
CA ILE A 316 13.36 11.49 11.44
C ILE A 316 14.77 11.87 11.88
N LEU A 317 14.86 12.70 12.93
CA LEU A 317 16.14 13.22 13.40
C LEU A 317 16.84 12.27 14.37
N GLY A 318 16.15 11.28 14.94
CA GLY A 318 16.71 10.38 15.95
C GLY A 318 17.04 11.09 17.26
N ILE A 319 16.27 12.12 17.63
CA ILE A 319 16.50 12.96 18.82
C ILE A 319 15.29 12.95 19.75
N GLY A 320 15.49 13.38 20.99
CA GLY A 320 14.42 13.50 21.96
C GLY A 320 13.99 12.18 22.60
N VAL A 321 12.99 12.28 23.45
CA VAL A 321 12.33 11.18 24.14
C VAL A 321 11.45 10.44 23.14
N PRO A 322 11.52 9.09 23.10
CA PRO A 322 10.66 8.27 22.26
C PRO A 322 9.20 8.66 22.35
N PHE A 323 8.56 8.85 21.21
CA PHE A 323 7.15 9.17 21.16
C PHE A 323 6.30 7.95 21.51
N ASN A 324 5.64 8.02 22.66
CA ASN A 324 4.82 6.92 23.18
C ASN A 324 3.34 7.00 22.76
N TRP A 325 3.03 7.71 21.68
CA TRP A 325 1.66 7.92 21.20
C TRP A 325 0.71 8.45 22.28
N LYS A 326 1.17 9.51 22.96
CA LYS A 326 0.42 10.20 24.02
C LYS A 326 0.51 11.70 23.82
N SER A 327 -0.54 12.40 24.24
CA SER A 327 -0.56 13.85 24.46
C SER A 327 -0.54 14.08 25.96
N GLY A 328 0.60 14.50 26.49
CA GLY A 328 0.89 14.43 27.92
C GLY A 328 0.74 12.99 28.45
N ASN A 329 -0.21 12.78 29.36
CA ASN A 329 -0.49 11.46 29.93
C ASN A 329 -1.62 10.69 29.24
N ILE A 330 -2.27 11.28 28.22
CA ILE A 330 -3.46 10.72 27.57
C ILE A 330 -3.05 10.01 26.27
N PRO A 331 -3.43 8.74 26.07
CA PRO A 331 -3.18 8.04 24.81
C PRO A 331 -3.81 8.74 23.60
N LEU A 332 -3.03 8.93 22.55
CA LEU A 332 -3.52 9.34 21.25
C LEU A 332 -4.11 8.13 20.54
N LYS A 333 -5.41 8.19 20.24
CA LYS A 333 -6.12 7.16 19.50
C LYS A 333 -6.40 7.64 18.08
N HIS A 334 -6.33 6.69 17.15
CA HIS A 334 -6.81 6.89 15.80
C HIS A 334 -8.34 7.01 15.82
N LEU A 335 -8.88 8.06 15.21
CA LEU A 335 -10.31 8.28 15.09
C LEU A 335 -10.84 7.57 13.85
N GLU A 336 -11.58 6.47 14.05
CA GLU A 336 -12.32 5.84 12.99
C GLU A 336 -13.54 6.70 12.62
N LEU A 337 -13.51 7.29 11.44
CA LEU A 337 -14.52 8.24 10.97
C LEU A 337 -15.95 7.72 10.87
N LEU A 338 -16.15 6.41 10.94
CA LEU A 338 -17.49 5.81 10.99
C LEU A 338 -18.21 6.13 12.30
N ASN A 339 -17.47 6.52 13.36
CA ASN A 339 -18.01 6.84 14.68
C ASN A 339 -17.86 8.34 15.01
N ILE A 340 -18.61 9.17 14.27
CA ILE A 340 -18.77 10.63 14.50
C ILE A 340 -19.19 10.96 15.95
N ARG A 341 -19.69 9.99 16.72
CA ARG A 341 -20.22 10.19 18.08
C ARG A 341 -19.17 10.33 19.19
N HIS A 342 -17.88 10.12 18.92
CA HIS A 342 -16.82 10.10 19.94
C HIS A 342 -15.75 11.19 19.78
N ILE A 343 -16.02 12.26 19.02
CA ILE A 343 -15.09 13.40 19.00
C ILE A 343 -15.14 14.08 20.38
N ASN A 344 -14.03 14.02 21.10
CA ASN A 344 -13.91 14.67 22.40
C ASN A 344 -13.83 16.20 22.20
N GLY A 345 -14.81 16.94 22.69
CA GLY A 345 -14.82 18.42 22.61
C GLY A 345 -13.61 19.10 23.25
N ILE A 346 -12.96 18.41 24.19
CA ILE A 346 -11.92 18.99 25.07
C ILE A 346 -10.57 19.09 24.34
N HIS A 347 -10.26 18.16 23.45
CA HIS A 347 -8.95 18.08 22.81
C HIS A 347 -9.05 18.31 21.30
N PRO A 348 -8.08 19.01 20.68
CA PRO A 348 -8.08 19.15 19.24
C PRO A 348 -7.87 17.80 18.55
N GLU A 349 -8.58 17.61 17.43
CA GLU A 349 -8.33 16.55 16.47
C GLU A 349 -7.09 16.92 15.62
N GLN A 350 -6.12 16.01 15.55
CA GLN A 350 -4.92 16.14 14.73
C GLN A 350 -5.13 15.38 13.41
N ARG A 351 -5.39 16.11 12.32
CA ARG A 351 -5.67 15.55 10.99
C ARG A 351 -4.41 15.50 10.14
N LEU A 352 -4.19 14.40 9.44
CA LEU A 352 -3.11 14.27 8.47
C LEU A 352 -3.62 14.67 7.08
N MET A 353 -3.00 15.70 6.54
CA MET A 353 -3.27 16.30 5.24
C MET A 353 -2.20 15.86 4.25
N PHE A 354 -2.61 15.08 3.26
CA PHE A 354 -1.75 14.61 2.19
C PHE A 354 -1.83 15.60 1.03
N TRP A 355 -0.76 16.36 0.84
CA TRP A 355 -0.65 17.39 -0.20
C TRP A 355 -1.80 18.42 -0.18
N GLY A 356 -2.26 18.76 1.02
CA GLY A 356 -3.34 19.72 1.25
C GLY A 356 -4.74 19.12 1.35
N GLU A 357 -4.90 17.81 1.16
CA GLU A 357 -6.20 17.12 1.19
C GLU A 357 -6.28 16.14 2.38
N TYR A 358 -7.45 16.04 3.00
CA TYR A 358 -7.68 15.13 4.12
C TYR A 358 -8.01 13.72 3.62
N MET A 359 -7.20 12.72 3.98
CA MET A 359 -7.36 11.34 3.48
C MET A 359 -7.88 10.35 4.53
N GLY A 360 -8.32 10.83 5.70
CA GLY A 360 -8.96 9.98 6.69
C GLY A 360 -8.10 9.46 7.81
N LEU A 361 -6.98 10.13 8.06
CA LEU A 361 -6.17 9.86 9.23
C LEU A 361 -6.28 11.00 10.21
N SER A 362 -6.89 10.70 11.36
CA SER A 362 -7.02 11.64 12.46
C SER A 362 -6.65 10.98 13.77
N TYR A 363 -6.01 11.74 14.64
CA TYR A 363 -5.67 11.32 15.99
C TYR A 363 -6.23 12.31 17.00
N GLN A 364 -6.71 11.80 18.12
CA GLN A 364 -7.17 12.63 19.23
C GLN A 364 -6.81 11.97 20.56
N PRO A 365 -6.46 12.76 21.60
CA PRO A 365 -6.32 12.23 22.94
C PRO A 365 -7.66 11.69 23.42
N ASP A 366 -7.69 10.41 23.79
CA ASP A 366 -8.87 9.77 24.35
C ASP A 366 -8.64 9.40 25.82
N SER A 367 -9.39 10.07 26.70
CA SER A 367 -9.37 9.86 28.15
C SER A 367 -10.06 8.56 28.59
N GLY A 368 -10.63 7.78 27.66
CA GLY A 368 -11.28 6.50 27.95
C GLY A 368 -12.73 6.65 28.40
N GLY A 369 -13.56 7.23 27.53
CA GLY A 369 -15.02 7.30 27.72
C GLY A 369 -15.73 5.95 27.62
#